data_AF-A0A7Y2VMZ7-F1
#
_entry.id   AF-A0A7Y2VMZ7-F1
#
_cell.length_a   1.000
_cell.length_b   1.000
_cell.length_c   1.000
_cell.angle_alpha   90.00
_cell.angle_beta   90.00
_cell.angle_gamma   90.00
#
_symmetry.space_group_name_H-M   'P 1'
#
loop_
_entity.id
_entity.type
_entity.pdbx_description
1 polymer ?
#
loop_
_entity_poly.entity_id
_entity_poly.type
_entity_poly.pdbx_seq_one_letter_code
_entity_poly.pdbx_strand_id
1 'polypeptide(L)'
;LLYRWGNPANYGKGTKEDQKLFGQHDSKWIPKGYPGEGNLMVYNNDIPHPDNKLPNMWAALAGDPSPELNVSVGDVGNYSAVHEWKIPTSENGTYELNENGVFGPKTPDWTYTAPDKYSLYSSFISGAHRLKNGHTFITQGKQGRFIEVDENGKLVWEYWNPYIDDYKLPDGSPAQPTGPFIFGIFRATLYPEDHPAFKGKNLEPIAPQPEPFIFKMPPPQEESTQ
;
A
#
# COMPACT_ATOMS: atom_id res chain seq x y z
N LEU A 1 -0.08 -17.43 -23.09
CA LEU A 1 -1.10 -17.20 -22.02
C LEU A 1 -0.63 -16.03 -21.16
N LEU A 2 -1.54 -15.20 -20.66
CA LEU A 2 -1.26 -14.13 -19.69
C LEU A 2 -1.70 -14.59 -18.31
N TYR A 3 -0.83 -14.52 -17.31
CA TYR A 3 -1.18 -14.80 -15.92
C TYR A 3 -2.15 -13.74 -15.39
N ARG A 4 -3.23 -14.16 -14.70
CA ARG A 4 -4.27 -13.25 -14.17
C ARG A 4 -4.68 -13.68 -12.76
N TRP A 5 -4.14 -13.01 -11.75
CA TRP A 5 -4.44 -13.33 -10.35
C TRP A 5 -5.13 -12.17 -9.64
N GLY A 6 -5.87 -12.50 -8.58
CA GLY A 6 -6.48 -11.51 -7.69
C GLY A 6 -7.92 -11.14 -8.00
N ASN A 7 -8.38 -11.19 -9.25
CA ASN A 7 -9.80 -11.05 -9.57
C ASN A 7 -10.19 -11.94 -10.77
N PRO A 8 -10.61 -13.20 -10.52
CA PRO A 8 -10.95 -14.14 -11.58
C PRO A 8 -12.12 -13.72 -12.47
N ALA A 9 -13.05 -12.92 -11.95
CA ALA A 9 -14.21 -12.45 -12.71
C ALA A 9 -13.81 -11.61 -13.93
N ASN A 10 -12.67 -10.92 -13.88
CA ASN A 10 -12.13 -10.15 -15.02
C ASN A 10 -11.77 -11.01 -16.24
N TYR A 11 -11.73 -12.34 -16.09
CA TYR A 11 -11.54 -13.27 -17.19
C TYR A 11 -12.60 -14.38 -17.24
N GLY A 12 -13.77 -14.12 -16.65
CA GLY A 12 -14.93 -15.00 -16.74
C GLY A 12 -14.81 -16.30 -15.93
N LYS A 13 -14.03 -16.26 -14.83
CA LYS A 13 -13.80 -17.41 -13.94
C LYS A 13 -14.04 -17.01 -12.48
N GLY A 14 -14.13 -18.01 -11.61
CA GLY A 14 -14.29 -17.85 -10.16
C GLY A 14 -15.57 -17.16 -9.71
N THR A 15 -15.65 -16.91 -8.42
CA THR A 15 -16.76 -16.21 -7.73
C THR A 15 -16.24 -14.99 -6.97
N LYS A 16 -17.13 -14.29 -6.24
CA LYS A 16 -16.72 -13.16 -5.39
C LYS A 16 -15.74 -13.60 -4.29
N GLU A 17 -15.89 -14.82 -3.80
CA GLU A 17 -15.05 -15.44 -2.76
C GLU A 17 -13.62 -15.72 -3.26
N ASP A 18 -13.45 -15.82 -4.59
CA ASP A 18 -12.13 -15.99 -5.22
C ASP A 18 -11.37 -14.67 -5.39
N GLN A 19 -12.02 -13.51 -5.25
CA GLN A 19 -11.34 -12.22 -5.35
C GLN A 19 -10.38 -12.03 -4.16
N LYS A 20 -9.13 -11.67 -4.48
CA LYS A 20 -8.07 -11.37 -3.51
C LYS A 20 -7.60 -9.93 -3.59
N LEU A 21 -7.64 -9.32 -4.77
CA LEU A 21 -7.16 -7.96 -5.00
C LEU A 21 -8.32 -6.97 -5.18
N PHE A 22 -8.22 -5.86 -4.44
CA PHE A 22 -9.19 -4.79 -4.32
C PHE A 22 -8.44 -3.46 -4.46
N GLY A 23 -8.32 -2.96 -5.70
CA GLY A 23 -7.63 -1.71 -5.99
C GLY A 23 -6.10 -1.83 -5.92
N GLN A 24 -5.53 -2.90 -6.46
CA GLN A 24 -4.10 -3.18 -6.40
C GLN A 24 -3.22 -2.09 -7.05
N HIS A 25 -2.10 -1.76 -6.41
CA HIS A 25 -1.10 -0.82 -6.89
C HIS A 25 0.33 -1.38 -6.82
N ASP A 26 1.16 -0.86 -7.72
CA ASP A 26 2.61 -1.04 -7.73
C ASP A 26 3.08 -2.51 -7.76
N SER A 27 2.41 -3.34 -8.56
CA SER A 27 2.82 -4.73 -8.80
C SER A 27 4.24 -4.81 -9.34
N LYS A 28 5.12 -5.56 -8.67
CA LYS A 28 6.53 -5.72 -9.06
C LYS A 28 7.01 -7.14 -8.87
N TRP A 29 8.01 -7.51 -9.65
CA TRP A 29 8.86 -8.64 -9.35
C TRP A 29 9.85 -8.29 -8.24
N ILE A 30 10.07 -9.22 -7.32
CA ILE A 30 11.20 -9.15 -6.40
C ILE A 30 12.49 -9.42 -7.20
N PRO A 31 13.47 -8.50 -7.18
CA PRO A 31 14.66 -8.62 -8.01
C PRO A 31 15.55 -9.80 -7.65
N LYS A 32 16.46 -10.15 -8.58
CA LYS A 32 17.49 -11.15 -8.34
C LYS A 32 18.40 -10.75 -7.16
N GLY A 33 18.70 -11.71 -6.29
CA GLY A 33 19.52 -11.55 -5.09
C GLY A 33 18.78 -10.97 -3.89
N TYR A 34 17.46 -10.84 -3.94
CA TYR A 34 16.63 -10.38 -2.83
C TYR A 34 15.83 -11.57 -2.27
N PRO A 35 15.53 -11.60 -0.96
CA PRO A 35 14.67 -12.65 -0.40
C PRO A 35 13.32 -12.67 -1.10
N GLY A 36 12.87 -13.83 -1.59
CA GLY A 36 11.67 -13.93 -2.44
C GLY A 36 11.91 -13.61 -3.92
N GLU A 37 13.16 -13.62 -4.39
CA GLU A 37 13.53 -13.46 -5.81
C GLU A 37 12.55 -14.17 -6.76
N GLY A 38 12.05 -13.41 -7.74
CA GLY A 38 11.13 -13.95 -8.74
C GLY A 38 9.69 -14.09 -8.26
N ASN A 39 9.36 -13.75 -7.01
CA ASN A 39 7.98 -13.59 -6.58
C ASN A 39 7.42 -12.25 -7.07
N LEU A 40 6.10 -12.15 -7.16
CA LEU A 40 5.39 -10.89 -7.32
C LEU A 40 5.08 -10.30 -5.95
N MET A 41 5.14 -8.97 -5.85
CA MET A 41 4.70 -8.20 -4.70
C MET A 41 3.73 -7.12 -5.15
N VAL A 42 2.69 -6.86 -4.36
CA VAL A 42 1.67 -5.84 -4.66
C VAL A 42 1.14 -5.19 -3.40
N TYR A 43 0.77 -3.91 -3.50
CA TYR A 43 -0.03 -3.24 -2.47
C TYR A 43 -1.51 -3.39 -2.82
N ASN A 44 -2.30 -3.90 -1.90
CA ASN A 44 -3.73 -4.16 -2.05
C ASN A 44 -4.50 -3.17 -1.20
N ASN A 45 -5.10 -2.17 -1.83
CA ASN A 45 -5.53 -0.95 -1.16
C ASN A 45 -6.80 -1.09 -0.32
N ASP A 46 -7.81 -1.81 -0.83
CA ASP A 46 -9.18 -1.63 -0.38
C ASP A 46 -9.86 -2.95 -0.03
N ILE A 47 -9.19 -3.76 0.79
CA ILE A 47 -9.69 -5.07 1.20
C ILE A 47 -10.92 -4.88 2.11
N PRO A 48 -12.08 -5.45 1.75
CA PRO A 48 -13.27 -5.36 2.58
C PRO A 48 -13.05 -5.98 3.96
N HIS A 49 -13.46 -5.26 5.01
CA HIS A 49 -13.57 -5.81 6.36
C HIS A 49 -15.02 -6.22 6.64
N PRO A 50 -15.29 -7.34 7.32
CA PRO A 50 -16.65 -7.78 7.61
C PRO A 50 -17.52 -6.75 8.34
N ASP A 51 -16.89 -5.90 9.16
CA ASP A 51 -17.56 -4.87 9.95
C ASP A 51 -17.65 -3.50 9.24
N ASN A 52 -17.34 -3.44 7.94
CA ASN A 52 -17.41 -2.19 7.19
C ASN A 52 -18.86 -1.67 7.09
N LYS A 53 -19.05 -0.38 7.36
CA LYS A 53 -20.37 0.26 7.21
C LYS A 53 -20.60 0.80 5.81
N LEU A 54 -19.51 1.03 5.06
CA LEU A 54 -19.51 1.53 3.68
C LEU A 54 -18.74 0.56 2.78
N PRO A 55 -19.12 0.41 1.50
CA PRO A 55 -18.47 -0.54 0.61
C PRO A 55 -17.01 -0.15 0.28
N ASN A 56 -16.70 1.14 0.22
CA ASN A 56 -15.35 1.69 0.05
C ASN A 56 -15.32 3.20 0.33
N MET A 57 -14.12 3.79 0.32
CA MET A 57 -13.90 5.24 0.49
C MET A 57 -14.61 6.09 -0.58
N TRP A 58 -14.81 5.59 -1.81
CA TRP A 58 -15.47 6.35 -2.87
C TRP A 58 -16.97 6.52 -2.62
N ALA A 59 -17.62 5.51 -2.05
CA ALA A 59 -19.01 5.63 -1.60
C ALA A 59 -19.15 6.69 -0.49
N ALA A 60 -18.14 6.79 0.39
CA ALA A 60 -18.08 7.82 1.41
C ALA A 60 -17.95 9.23 0.80
N LEU A 61 -17.04 9.39 -0.16
CA LEU A 61 -16.80 10.66 -0.88
C LEU A 61 -17.98 11.09 -1.77
N ALA A 62 -18.73 10.14 -2.33
CA ALA A 62 -19.89 10.45 -3.18
C ALA A 62 -21.10 10.93 -2.37
N GLY A 63 -21.17 10.58 -1.08
CA GLY A 63 -22.27 10.94 -0.18
C GLY A 63 -22.07 12.24 0.60
N ASP A 64 -20.85 12.79 0.62
CA ASP A 64 -20.51 13.97 1.42
C ASP A 64 -19.95 15.10 0.53
N PRO A 65 -20.71 16.20 0.34
CA PRO A 65 -20.24 17.35 -0.44
C PRO A 65 -19.26 18.25 0.33
N SER A 66 -18.92 17.92 1.59
CA SER A 66 -18.01 18.70 2.42
C SER A 66 -16.56 18.64 1.91
N PRO A 67 -15.82 19.77 1.92
CA PRO A 67 -14.37 19.78 1.69
C PRO A 67 -13.59 19.09 2.81
N GLU A 68 -14.20 18.94 3.99
CA GLU A 68 -13.69 18.16 5.12
C GLU A 68 -14.39 16.80 5.15
N LEU A 69 -13.67 15.74 4.79
CA LEU A 69 -14.21 14.39 4.80
C LEU A 69 -14.39 13.90 6.25
N ASN A 70 -15.60 13.97 6.79
CA ASN A 70 -15.92 13.54 8.16
C ASN A 70 -16.22 12.03 8.24
N VAL A 71 -15.34 11.22 7.64
CA VAL A 71 -15.48 9.76 7.65
C VAL A 71 -14.24 9.19 8.32
N SER A 72 -14.43 8.59 9.50
CA SER A 72 -13.31 7.90 10.15
C SER A 72 -12.90 6.70 9.30
N VAL A 73 -11.61 6.38 9.28
CA VAL A 73 -11.13 5.15 8.64
C VAL A 73 -11.83 3.92 9.23
N GLY A 74 -12.21 3.97 10.51
CA GLY A 74 -13.00 2.92 11.18
C GLY A 74 -14.43 2.77 10.65
N ASP A 75 -15.05 3.84 10.14
CA ASP A 75 -16.42 3.77 9.57
C ASP A 75 -16.42 3.18 8.15
N VAL A 76 -15.35 3.40 7.38
CA VAL A 76 -15.16 2.68 6.11
C VAL A 76 -14.79 1.22 6.38
N GLY A 77 -14.08 0.94 7.47
CA GLY A 77 -13.75 -0.41 7.93
C GLY A 77 -12.76 -1.19 7.05
N ASN A 78 -12.63 -0.88 5.77
CA ASN A 78 -11.68 -1.52 4.86
C ASN A 78 -10.22 -1.31 5.30
N TYR A 79 -9.34 -2.20 4.84
CA TYR A 79 -7.92 -2.17 5.16
C TYR A 79 -7.04 -2.42 3.95
N SER A 80 -5.76 -2.11 4.08
CA SER A 80 -4.75 -2.43 3.05
C SER A 80 -3.84 -3.57 3.50
N ALA A 81 -3.28 -4.27 2.53
CA ALA A 81 -2.24 -5.27 2.77
C ALA A 81 -1.17 -5.21 1.68
N VAL A 82 0.04 -5.65 2.00
CA VAL A 82 1.05 -6.01 1.01
C VAL A 82 1.01 -7.52 0.84
N HIS A 83 0.88 -8.00 -0.39
CA HIS A 83 0.94 -9.43 -0.69
C HIS A 83 2.19 -9.74 -1.50
N GLU A 84 2.81 -10.88 -1.19
CA GLU A 84 3.86 -11.50 -1.99
C GLU A 84 3.43 -12.92 -2.37
N TRP A 85 3.71 -13.32 -3.61
CA TRP A 85 3.48 -14.69 -4.05
C TRP A 85 4.36 -15.12 -5.21
N LYS A 86 4.71 -16.40 -5.22
CA LYS A 86 5.29 -17.11 -6.34
C LYS A 86 4.18 -17.45 -7.34
N ILE A 87 4.45 -17.24 -8.62
CA ILE A 87 3.52 -17.63 -9.67
C ILE A 87 3.57 -19.16 -9.84
N PRO A 88 2.44 -19.88 -9.71
CA PRO A 88 2.40 -21.32 -9.98
C PRO A 88 2.61 -21.60 -11.47
N THR A 89 3.64 -22.37 -11.78
CA THR A 89 4.01 -22.76 -13.15
C THR A 89 4.27 -24.25 -13.21
N SER A 90 3.81 -24.88 -14.30
CA SER A 90 4.11 -26.26 -14.62
C SER A 90 5.59 -26.46 -14.96
N GLU A 91 6.04 -27.72 -15.02
CA GLU A 91 7.40 -28.08 -15.46
C GLU A 91 7.74 -27.54 -16.86
N ASN A 92 6.73 -27.35 -17.72
CA ASN A 92 6.88 -26.82 -19.07
C ASN A 92 6.85 -25.28 -19.13
N GLY A 93 6.85 -24.60 -17.97
CA GLY A 93 6.85 -23.14 -17.87
C GLY A 93 5.49 -22.48 -18.17
N THR A 94 4.40 -23.25 -18.22
CA THR A 94 3.06 -22.71 -18.41
C THR A 94 2.42 -22.37 -17.06
N TYR A 95 1.59 -21.33 -17.00
CA TYR A 95 0.83 -21.03 -15.79
C TYR A 95 -0.19 -22.12 -15.48
N GLU A 96 -0.27 -22.50 -14.21
CA GLU A 96 -1.23 -23.51 -13.75
C GLU A 96 -2.58 -22.88 -13.42
N LEU A 97 -3.64 -23.61 -13.76
CA LEU A 97 -5.01 -23.33 -13.39
C LEU A 97 -5.49 -24.44 -12.45
N ASN A 98 -6.30 -24.07 -11.45
CA ASN A 98 -7.01 -25.08 -10.67
C ASN A 98 -8.15 -25.74 -11.47
N GLU A 99 -8.85 -26.69 -10.86
CA GLU A 99 -9.99 -27.40 -11.45
C GLU A 99 -11.11 -26.48 -11.97
N ASN A 100 -11.23 -25.27 -11.42
CA ASN A 100 -12.22 -24.27 -11.82
C ASN A 100 -11.70 -23.31 -12.92
N GLY A 101 -10.48 -23.52 -13.42
CA GLY A 101 -9.87 -22.66 -14.41
C GLY A 101 -9.42 -21.30 -13.85
N VAL A 102 -9.12 -21.22 -12.55
CA VAL A 102 -8.65 -20.02 -11.86
C VAL A 102 -7.14 -20.12 -11.61
N PHE A 103 -6.41 -19.03 -11.88
CA PHE A 103 -4.98 -18.97 -11.58
C PHE A 103 -4.72 -18.93 -10.07
N GLY A 104 -3.77 -19.74 -9.62
CA GLY A 104 -3.27 -19.72 -8.25
C GLY A 104 -2.22 -18.62 -8.00
N PRO A 105 -1.71 -18.52 -6.77
CA PRO A 105 -2.04 -19.39 -5.64
C PRO A 105 -3.39 -19.03 -5.00
N LYS A 106 -3.94 -19.92 -4.18
CA LYS A 106 -5.20 -19.65 -3.45
C LYS A 106 -5.03 -18.55 -2.40
N THR A 107 -3.85 -18.50 -1.79
CA THR A 107 -3.43 -17.50 -0.80
C THR A 107 -2.02 -17.01 -1.16
N PRO A 108 -1.68 -15.75 -0.84
CA PRO A 108 -0.30 -15.28 -0.95
C PRO A 108 0.67 -16.12 -0.11
N ASP A 109 1.94 -16.15 -0.49
CA ASP A 109 3.00 -16.81 0.29
C ASP A 109 3.40 -15.98 1.51
N TRP A 110 3.29 -14.64 1.38
CA TRP A 110 3.49 -13.71 2.48
C TRP A 110 2.49 -12.56 2.39
N THR A 111 2.10 -12.05 3.55
CA THR A 111 1.21 -10.90 3.66
C THR A 111 1.61 -10.05 4.86
N TYR A 112 1.65 -8.74 4.65
CA TYR A 112 1.71 -7.77 5.73
C TYR A 112 0.44 -6.92 5.77
N THR A 113 -0.09 -6.78 6.97
CA THR A 113 -1.14 -5.84 7.35
C THR A 113 -0.67 -5.11 8.60
N ALA A 114 -1.12 -3.87 8.81
CA ALA A 114 -0.92 -3.25 10.12
C ALA A 114 -1.50 -4.14 11.23
N PRO A 115 -0.91 -4.17 12.44
CA PRO A 115 -1.46 -4.94 13.56
C PRO A 115 -2.90 -4.57 13.91
N ASP A 116 -3.25 -3.29 13.79
CA ASP A 116 -4.61 -2.78 13.96
C ASP A 116 -5.46 -2.84 12.68
N LYS A 117 -4.90 -3.33 11.56
CA LYS A 117 -5.44 -3.33 10.18
C LYS A 117 -5.71 -1.95 9.58
N TYR A 118 -6.06 -0.95 10.37
CA TYR A 118 -6.52 0.36 9.89
C TYR A 118 -5.38 1.35 9.62
N SER A 119 -4.28 1.31 10.38
CA SER A 119 -3.22 2.33 10.29
C SER A 119 -2.43 2.29 8.98
N LEU A 120 -2.49 1.18 8.23
CA LEU A 120 -1.93 1.06 6.89
C LEU A 120 -2.96 1.37 5.79
N TYR A 121 -4.23 1.57 6.10
CA TYR A 121 -5.24 1.72 5.06
C TYR A 121 -4.99 2.95 4.16
N SER A 122 -4.90 2.71 2.86
CA SER A 122 -4.83 3.73 1.81
C SER A 122 -5.73 3.29 0.67
N SER A 123 -6.79 4.04 0.37
CA SER A 123 -7.82 3.64 -0.61
C SER A 123 -7.39 3.73 -2.08
N PHE A 124 -6.25 4.37 -2.37
CA PHE A 124 -5.64 4.47 -3.71
C PHE A 124 -4.15 4.77 -3.56
N ILE A 125 -3.42 4.86 -4.69
CA ILE A 125 -1.95 5.02 -4.75
C ILE A 125 -1.24 4.01 -3.84
N SER A 126 -0.01 4.25 -3.39
CA SER A 126 0.77 3.30 -2.54
C SER A 126 1.58 2.27 -3.32
N GLY A 127 2.45 1.58 -2.60
CA GLY A 127 3.29 0.54 -3.17
C GLY A 127 4.19 -0.12 -2.14
N ALA A 128 4.84 -1.20 -2.53
CA ALA A 128 5.80 -1.89 -1.70
C ALA A 128 6.93 -2.47 -2.54
N HIS A 129 8.08 -2.72 -1.91
CA HIS A 129 9.15 -3.52 -2.48
C HIS A 129 10.03 -4.11 -1.38
N ARG A 130 10.55 -5.30 -1.66
CA ARG A 130 11.53 -6.01 -0.84
C ARG A 130 12.90 -5.34 -0.94
N LEU A 131 13.60 -5.26 0.19
CA LEU A 131 14.98 -4.79 0.32
C LEU A 131 15.95 -5.98 0.40
N LYS A 132 17.24 -5.76 0.10
CA LYS A 132 18.27 -6.83 0.10
C LYS A 132 18.46 -7.48 1.46
N ASN A 133 18.26 -6.71 2.54
CA ASN A 133 18.36 -7.17 3.92
C ASN A 133 17.14 -7.99 4.37
N GLY A 134 16.16 -8.26 3.49
CA GLY A 134 14.92 -8.99 3.82
C GLY A 134 13.78 -8.14 4.32
N HIS A 135 14.03 -6.87 4.67
CA HIS A 135 12.98 -5.94 5.06
C HIS A 135 12.09 -5.57 3.87
N THR A 136 10.93 -5.01 4.16
CA THR A 136 10.00 -4.52 3.14
C THR A 136 9.76 -3.03 3.35
N PHE A 137 10.05 -2.24 2.31
CA PHE A 137 9.73 -0.82 2.27
C PHE A 137 8.34 -0.63 1.67
N ILE A 138 7.49 0.12 2.36
CA ILE A 138 6.09 0.32 2.03
C ILE A 138 5.80 1.82 1.97
N THR A 139 5.16 2.26 0.88
CA THR A 139 4.61 3.60 0.71
C THR A 139 3.12 3.54 0.95
N GLN A 140 2.61 4.17 1.99
CA GLN A 140 1.18 4.42 2.21
C GLN A 140 0.83 5.78 1.57
N GLY A 141 0.41 5.72 0.31
CA GLY A 141 0.43 6.87 -0.58
C GLY A 141 -0.57 7.96 -0.22
N LYS A 142 -1.84 7.61 0.11
CA LYS A 142 -2.88 8.61 0.42
C LYS A 142 -2.47 9.54 1.57
N GLN A 143 -1.79 8.98 2.57
CA GLN A 143 -1.37 9.68 3.78
C GLN A 143 0.03 10.32 3.65
N GLY A 144 0.79 10.03 2.59
CA GLY A 144 2.17 10.49 2.47
C GLY A 144 3.12 9.86 3.50
N ARG A 145 2.83 8.64 3.95
CA ARG A 145 3.61 7.90 4.95
C ARG A 145 4.46 6.82 4.29
N PHE A 146 5.65 6.61 4.81
CA PHE A 146 6.57 5.56 4.41
C PHE A 146 6.99 4.78 5.63
N ILE A 147 7.08 3.46 5.49
CA ILE A 147 7.51 2.58 6.57
C ILE A 147 8.46 1.51 6.03
N GLU A 148 9.35 1.06 6.90
CA GLU A 148 10.13 -0.15 6.71
C GLU A 148 9.72 -1.15 7.79
N VAL A 149 9.42 -2.38 7.36
CA VAL A 149 9.14 -3.49 8.27
C VAL A 149 10.18 -4.58 8.10
N ASP A 150 10.59 -5.20 9.19
CA ASP A 150 11.47 -6.37 9.14
C ASP A 150 10.73 -7.61 8.60
N GLU A 151 11.44 -8.72 8.48
CA GLU A 151 10.92 -10.00 8.00
C GLU A 151 9.77 -10.58 8.86
N ASN A 152 9.66 -10.15 10.12
CA ASN A 152 8.60 -10.54 11.05
C ASN A 152 7.43 -9.53 11.04
N GLY A 153 7.49 -8.49 10.20
CA GLY A 153 6.46 -7.45 10.12
C GLY A 153 6.57 -6.39 11.21
N LYS A 154 7.69 -6.31 11.95
CA LYS A 154 7.91 -5.24 12.94
C LYS A 154 8.32 -3.96 12.23
N LEU A 155 7.67 -2.84 12.57
CA LEU A 155 8.07 -1.51 12.13
C LEU A 155 9.48 -1.16 12.67
N VAL A 156 10.41 -0.86 11.77
CA VAL A 156 11.81 -0.50 12.12
C VAL A 156 12.21 0.90 11.67
N TRP A 157 11.47 1.48 10.73
CA TRP A 157 11.65 2.87 10.30
C TRP A 157 10.32 3.44 9.80
N GLU A 158 10.15 4.76 9.97
CA GLU A 158 8.95 5.48 9.56
C GLU A 158 9.30 6.92 9.18
N TYR A 159 8.64 7.43 8.14
CA TYR A 159 8.69 8.82 7.75
C TYR A 159 7.33 9.29 7.26
N TRP A 160 6.95 10.50 7.65
CA TRP A 160 5.76 11.19 7.18
C TRP A 160 6.21 12.38 6.35
N ASN A 161 5.69 12.52 5.13
CA ASN A 161 5.99 13.69 4.30
C ASN A 161 5.42 14.96 4.96
N PRO A 162 6.27 15.87 5.48
CA PRO A 162 5.79 17.10 6.10
C PRO A 162 5.57 18.21 5.06
N TYR A 163 5.97 18.00 3.81
CA TYR A 163 6.05 19.04 2.81
C TYR A 163 4.74 19.19 2.07
N ILE A 164 4.14 20.36 2.27
CA ILE A 164 3.11 20.97 1.44
C ILE A 164 3.69 22.30 0.95
N ASP A 165 4.14 22.34 -0.30
CA ASP A 165 4.73 23.55 -0.85
C ASP A 165 3.64 24.51 -1.35
N ASP A 166 3.90 25.81 -1.28
CA ASP A 166 2.95 26.85 -1.73
C ASP A 166 2.95 27.06 -3.25
N TYR A 167 3.67 26.17 -3.96
CA TYR A 167 3.84 26.22 -5.40
C TYR A 167 2.50 26.36 -6.14
N LYS A 168 2.40 27.47 -6.87
CA LYS A 168 1.30 27.77 -7.78
C LYS A 168 1.75 27.57 -9.22
N LEU A 169 0.84 27.10 -10.06
CA LEU A 169 1.03 27.14 -11.50
C LEU A 169 1.20 28.60 -11.98
N PRO A 170 1.73 28.85 -13.19
CA PRO A 170 1.92 30.21 -13.71
C PRO A 170 0.64 31.07 -13.74
N ASP A 171 -0.55 30.45 -13.75
CA ASP A 171 -1.85 31.10 -13.68
C ASP A 171 -2.36 31.36 -12.24
N GLY A 172 -1.55 31.05 -11.22
CA GLY A 172 -1.89 31.21 -9.81
C GLY A 172 -2.72 30.08 -9.21
N SER A 173 -3.12 29.07 -10.00
CA SER A 173 -3.87 27.93 -9.50
C SER A 173 -3.00 26.98 -8.66
N PRO A 174 -3.57 26.21 -7.71
CA PRO A 174 -2.82 25.21 -6.95
C PRO A 174 -2.23 24.14 -7.86
N ALA A 175 -0.95 23.81 -7.68
CA ALA A 175 -0.30 22.76 -8.45
C ALA A 175 -0.64 21.32 -7.99
N GLN A 176 -1.29 21.19 -6.83
CA GLN A 176 -1.74 19.93 -6.24
C GLN A 176 -3.22 20.01 -5.91
N PRO A 177 -3.95 18.87 -5.87
CA PRO A 177 -5.35 18.85 -5.45
C PRO A 177 -5.52 19.48 -4.06
N THR A 178 -6.45 20.42 -3.92
CA THR A 178 -6.74 21.12 -2.66
C THR A 178 -7.70 20.35 -1.73
N GLY A 179 -8.00 19.08 -2.05
CA GLY A 179 -8.88 18.20 -1.28
C GLY A 179 -8.18 17.49 -0.11
N PRO A 180 -8.81 16.50 0.55
CA PRO A 180 -8.30 15.85 1.78
C PRO A 180 -7.04 14.98 1.59
N PHE A 181 -6.33 15.11 0.47
CA PHE A 181 -5.20 14.27 0.07
C PHE A 181 -3.92 15.10 -0.18
N ILE A 182 -3.78 16.23 0.51
CA ILE A 182 -2.71 17.22 0.30
C ILE A 182 -1.28 16.68 0.51
N PHE A 183 -1.11 15.55 1.21
CA PHE A 183 0.18 14.86 1.39
C PHE A 183 0.31 13.62 0.50
N GLY A 184 -0.61 13.41 -0.45
CA GLY A 184 -0.66 12.23 -1.29
C GLY A 184 0.62 12.03 -2.10
N ILE A 185 1.21 10.83 -1.99
CA ILE A 185 2.40 10.44 -2.74
C ILE A 185 2.10 9.21 -3.58
N PHE A 186 2.33 9.32 -4.89
CA PHE A 186 2.03 8.25 -5.83
C PHE A 186 2.80 6.95 -5.47
N ARG A 187 4.12 7.06 -5.27
CA ARG A 187 5.03 5.95 -4.95
C ARG A 187 6.37 6.48 -4.44
N ALA A 188 7.09 5.70 -3.63
CA ALA A 188 8.53 5.85 -3.41
C ALA A 188 9.33 4.58 -3.73
N THR A 189 10.64 4.74 -3.85
CA THR A 189 11.60 3.64 -4.02
C THR A 189 12.84 3.98 -3.20
N LEU A 190 13.23 3.06 -2.31
CA LEU A 190 14.43 3.21 -1.49
C LEU A 190 15.63 2.78 -2.33
N TYR A 191 16.63 3.66 -2.40
CA TYR A 191 17.93 3.35 -2.98
C TYR A 191 18.93 3.18 -1.84
N PRO A 192 19.60 2.02 -1.72
CA PRO A 192 20.59 1.80 -0.67
C PRO A 192 21.82 2.68 -0.87
N GLU A 193 22.60 2.91 0.19
CA GLU A 193 23.82 3.73 0.16
C GLU A 193 24.87 3.23 -0.85
N ASP A 194 24.90 1.92 -1.10
CA ASP A 194 25.80 1.26 -2.06
C ASP A 194 25.34 1.40 -3.52
N HIS A 195 24.21 2.08 -3.76
CA HIS A 195 23.69 2.26 -5.11
C HIS A 195 24.70 3.03 -5.99
N PRO A 196 24.98 2.59 -7.24
CA PRO A 196 26.03 3.19 -8.08
C PRO A 196 25.90 4.70 -8.29
N ALA A 197 24.67 5.23 -8.25
CA ALA A 197 24.41 6.67 -8.36
C ALA A 197 25.03 7.51 -7.23
N PHE A 198 25.32 6.89 -6.07
CA PHE A 198 25.91 7.55 -4.91
C PHE A 198 27.42 7.38 -4.82
N LYS A 199 28.06 6.68 -5.77
CA LYS A 199 29.52 6.49 -5.76
C LYS A 199 30.25 7.85 -5.75
N GLY A 200 31.10 8.04 -4.74
CA GLY A 200 31.87 9.28 -4.57
C GLY A 200 31.05 10.49 -4.10
N LYS A 201 29.80 10.28 -3.66
CA LYS A 201 28.99 11.29 -2.97
C LYS A 201 29.18 11.17 -1.47
N ASN A 202 29.15 12.30 -0.76
CA ASN A 202 29.06 12.30 0.69
C ASN A 202 27.59 12.12 1.10
N LEU A 203 27.27 11.05 1.82
CA LEU A 203 25.93 10.75 2.31
C LEU A 203 25.85 11.04 3.81
N GLU A 204 25.96 12.31 4.18
CA GLU A 204 25.74 12.74 5.56
C GLU A 204 24.25 13.06 5.78
N PRO A 205 23.61 12.46 6.81
CA PRO A 205 22.25 12.85 7.18
C PRO A 205 22.21 14.35 7.51
N ILE A 206 21.14 15.03 7.08
CA ILE A 206 20.90 16.42 7.48
C ILE A 206 20.80 16.50 9.00
N ALA A 207 21.52 17.44 9.62
CA ALA A 207 21.50 17.67 11.06
C ALA A 207 20.92 19.06 11.36
N PRO A 208 19.92 19.17 12.27
CA PRO A 208 19.22 18.07 12.92
C PRO A 208 18.31 17.32 11.93
N GLN A 209 18.10 16.03 12.17
CA GLN A 209 16.97 15.34 11.52
C GLN A 209 15.67 16.01 11.98
N PRO A 210 14.68 16.21 11.11
CA PRO A 210 13.35 16.61 11.55
C PRO A 210 12.88 15.62 12.63
N GLU A 211 12.30 16.13 13.72
CA GLU A 211 11.69 15.27 14.73
C GLU A 211 10.67 14.35 14.05
N PRO A 212 10.80 13.01 14.18
CA PRO A 212 9.87 12.10 13.54
C PRO A 212 8.47 12.40 14.05
N PHE A 213 7.55 12.69 13.12
CA PHE A 213 6.14 12.80 13.47
C PHE A 213 5.63 11.42 13.89
N ILE A 214 5.55 11.19 15.20
CA ILE A 214 4.88 10.00 15.74
C ILE A 214 3.40 10.33 15.76
N PHE A 215 2.65 9.81 14.79
CA PHE A 215 1.19 9.87 14.84
C PHE A 215 0.73 9.11 16.09
N LYS A 216 0.33 9.86 17.12
CA LYS A 216 -0.37 9.30 18.27
C LYS A 216 -1.83 9.18 17.87
N MET A 217 -2.35 7.96 17.82
CA MET A 217 -3.79 7.77 17.66
C MET A 217 -4.51 8.65 18.68
N PRO A 218 -5.56 9.40 18.27
CA PRO A 218 -6.43 10.04 19.22
C PRO A 218 -6.92 8.98 20.22
N PRO A 219 -7.10 9.33 21.51
CA PRO A 219 -7.79 8.44 22.42
C PRO A 219 -9.15 8.06 21.81
N PRO A 220 -9.63 6.82 22.00
CA PRO A 220 -10.99 6.46 21.59
C PRO A 220 -11.98 7.51 22.06
N GLN A 221 -13.01 7.81 21.27
CA GLN A 221 -14.09 8.67 21.75
C GLN A 221 -14.59 8.10 23.07
N GLU A 222 -14.64 8.93 24.12
CA GLU A 222 -15.33 8.57 25.35
C GLU A 222 -16.74 8.17 24.96
N GLU A 223 -17.17 6.97 25.36
CA GLU A 223 -18.55 6.55 25.18
C GLU A 223 -19.43 7.65 25.77
N SER A 224 -20.24 8.30 24.93
CA SER A 224 -21.25 9.21 25.41
C SER A 224 -22.18 8.42 26.30
N THR A 225 -21.97 8.47 27.61
CA THR A 225 -23.03 8.13 28.56
C THR A 225 -24.20 9.05 28.25
N GLN A 226 -25.30 8.43 27.84
CA GLN A 226 -26.58 8.95 27.37
C GLN A 226 -26.96 10.36 27.81
#